data_AF-A0A9X4EDG4-F1
#
_entry.id   AF-A0A9X4EDG4-F1
#
_cell.length_a   1.000
_cell.length_b   1.000
_cell.length_c   1.000
_cell.angle_alpha   90.00
_cell.angle_beta   90.00
_cell.angle_gamma   90.00
#
_symmetry.space_group_name_H-M   'P 1'
#
loop_
_entity.id
_entity.type
_entity.pdbx_description
1 polymer ?
#
loop_
_entity_poly.entity_id
_entity_poly.type
_entity_poly.pdbx_seq_one_letter_code
_entity_poly.pdbx_strand_id
1 'polypeptide(L)'
;MGVVAAAKGGLFLALLGLGVMGAARAEAAEPTLESITKIVETYLFTDDPDGRGGLIEFHDGYKFVQCRHLPHQTSVVCEAAGTRGQPWMRHPLTKERRAALKELGFVADRQTGNFIRRWDPPPQPGVLMGFMVHALDVGYGGSGQDDELQYGWFPATDCPPRVAAGNAYGGAVAFEGTKPRIAAGCSLEAVAEAEAKPLPRPPAMPADAADILARQSQTITESVGWISGGTGPEHRIAIFSWGDFYIQCMKAEEPSMQCEVVSADVDPHLKPMLNAAAGRRLQKLGFLEPGYSMNYAQAFPLKAGAGDDDTKAIVGTLMRAALEAFGTYTFLPLEVKRHTTSHAATSHAG
;
A
#
# COMPACT_ATOMS: atom_id res chain seq x y z
N MET A 1 -11.33 11.26 -10.26
CA MET A 1 -11.25 10.05 -9.44
C MET A 1 -11.62 10.43 -8.03
N GLY A 2 -12.57 9.74 -7.41
CA GLY A 2 -12.86 9.89 -5.99
C GLY A 2 -12.12 8.82 -5.20
N VAL A 3 -11.59 9.19 -4.03
CA VAL A 3 -11.02 8.26 -3.04
C VAL A 3 -11.78 8.49 -1.74
N VAL A 4 -12.22 7.42 -1.10
CA VAL A 4 -12.90 7.51 0.20
C VAL A 4 -12.44 6.36 1.09
N ALA A 5 -12.11 6.65 2.36
CA ALA A 5 -11.85 5.63 3.36
C ALA A 5 -13.16 4.92 3.73
N ALA A 6 -13.15 3.58 3.78
CA ALA A 6 -14.27 2.75 4.16
C ALA A 6 -14.02 2.15 5.55
N ALA A 7 -14.72 2.65 6.57
CA ALA A 7 -14.62 2.13 7.93
C ALA A 7 -15.20 0.70 8.03
N LYS A 8 -14.49 -0.18 8.74
CA LYS A 8 -15.00 -1.51 9.10
C LYS A 8 -16.15 -1.34 10.09
N GLY A 9 -17.36 -1.71 9.66
CA GLY A 9 -18.59 -1.60 10.45
C GLY A 9 -18.53 -2.39 11.75
N GLY A 10 -18.10 -1.73 12.83
CA GLY A 10 -18.28 -2.15 14.21
C GLY A 10 -19.61 -1.64 14.76
N LEU A 11 -20.48 -2.56 15.17
CA LEU A 11 -21.76 -2.29 15.83
C LEU A 11 -21.58 -1.36 17.05
N PHE A 12 -22.15 -0.16 17.05
CA PHE A 12 -22.23 0.67 18.27
C PHE A 12 -23.59 1.33 18.51
N LEU A 13 -24.04 1.16 19.75
CA LEU A 13 -25.28 1.63 20.36
C LEU A 13 -25.39 3.16 20.36
N ALA A 14 -26.62 3.63 20.12
CA ALA A 14 -27.04 5.01 20.28
C ALA A 14 -26.99 5.48 21.75
N LEU A 15 -26.47 6.69 21.98
CA LEU A 15 -26.74 7.48 23.18
C LEU A 15 -26.81 8.97 22.82
N LEU A 16 -27.99 9.55 23.05
CA LEU A 16 -28.29 10.98 22.95
C LEU A 16 -27.56 11.79 24.03
N GLY A 17 -27.08 12.98 23.67
CA GLY A 17 -26.67 14.02 24.62
C GLY A 17 -26.38 15.36 23.93
N LEU A 18 -27.19 16.38 24.22
CA LEU A 18 -27.10 17.75 23.69
C LEU A 18 -25.80 18.48 24.10
N GLY A 19 -25.10 19.02 23.10
CA GLY A 19 -24.82 20.45 22.94
C GLY A 19 -23.73 21.13 23.79
N VAL A 20 -22.59 21.46 23.16
CA VAL A 20 -21.89 22.76 23.31
C VAL A 20 -21.27 23.13 21.96
N MET A 21 -21.54 24.36 21.49
CA MET A 21 -21.03 24.92 20.25
C MET A 21 -19.52 25.20 20.32
N GLY A 22 -18.77 24.59 19.41
CA GLY A 22 -17.42 24.99 19.00
C GLY A 22 -17.36 24.87 17.47
N ALA A 23 -16.73 25.84 16.80
CA ALA A 23 -16.61 25.86 15.34
C ALA A 23 -15.89 24.60 14.85
N ALA A 24 -16.68 23.59 14.49
CA ALA A 24 -16.20 22.35 13.91
C ALA A 24 -15.68 22.67 12.50
N ARG A 25 -14.39 22.43 12.28
CA ARG A 25 -13.98 21.94 10.96
C ARG A 25 -14.87 20.72 10.72
N ALA A 26 -15.70 20.77 9.69
CA ALA A 26 -16.42 19.60 9.24
C ALA A 26 -15.34 18.58 8.83
N GLU A 27 -15.01 17.65 9.74
CA GLU A 27 -14.48 16.35 9.35
C GLU A 27 -15.41 15.86 8.24
N ALA A 28 -14.84 15.55 7.07
CA ALA A 28 -15.62 14.98 5.99
C ALA A 28 -16.33 13.76 6.56
N ALA A 29 -17.67 13.83 6.66
CA ALA A 29 -18.44 12.75 7.23
C ALA A 29 -18.11 11.45 6.49
N GLU A 30 -17.83 10.39 7.22
CA GLU A 30 -17.57 9.08 6.65
C GLU A 30 -18.68 8.73 5.64
N PRO A 31 -18.34 8.13 4.49
CA PRO A 31 -19.33 7.79 3.48
C PRO A 31 -20.36 6.83 4.07
N THR A 32 -21.64 7.13 3.85
CA THR A 32 -22.71 6.20 4.24
C THR A 32 -22.71 4.98 3.33
N LEU A 33 -23.21 3.84 3.82
CA LEU A 33 -23.41 2.64 3.00
C LEU A 33 -24.26 2.93 1.74
N GLU A 34 -25.20 3.86 1.85
CA GLU A 34 -26.04 4.35 0.75
C GLU A 34 -25.22 5.08 -0.32
N SER A 35 -24.28 5.94 0.08
CA SER A 35 -23.42 6.65 -0.89
C SER A 35 -22.49 5.69 -1.63
N ILE A 36 -21.91 4.71 -0.93
CA ILE A 36 -21.07 3.67 -1.53
C ILE A 36 -21.88 2.80 -2.50
N THR A 37 -23.09 2.40 -2.12
CA THR A 37 -23.98 1.61 -2.99
C THR A 37 -24.31 2.36 -4.27
N LYS A 38 -24.58 3.67 -4.19
CA LYS A 38 -24.84 4.51 -5.35
C LYS A 38 -23.61 4.66 -6.25
N ILE A 39 -22.41 4.71 -5.69
CA ILE A 39 -21.15 4.68 -6.47
C ILE A 39 -21.08 3.36 -7.25
N VAL A 40 -21.34 2.23 -6.59
CA VAL A 40 -21.34 0.91 -7.24
C VAL A 40 -22.34 0.84 -8.39
N GLU A 41 -23.56 1.29 -8.16
CA GLU A 41 -24.60 1.35 -9.20
C GLU A 41 -24.20 2.24 -10.39
N THR A 42 -23.61 3.41 -10.11
CA THR A 42 -23.20 4.37 -11.14
C THR A 42 -22.11 3.79 -12.04
N TYR A 43 -21.07 3.16 -11.48
CA TYR A 43 -19.91 2.73 -12.27
C TYR A 43 -20.01 1.31 -12.81
N LEU A 44 -20.78 0.42 -12.18
CA LEU A 44 -20.81 -1.01 -12.56
C LEU A 44 -22.14 -1.49 -13.15
N PHE A 45 -23.21 -0.69 -13.08
CA PHE A 45 -24.55 -1.07 -13.52
C PHE A 45 -25.19 -0.07 -14.48
N THR A 46 -24.54 1.07 -14.72
CA THR A 46 -25.03 2.11 -15.62
C THR A 46 -23.99 2.35 -16.71
N ASP A 47 -24.41 2.33 -17.97
CA ASP A 47 -23.55 2.71 -19.09
C ASP A 47 -23.17 4.20 -18.96
N ASP A 48 -21.88 4.50 -19.08
CA ASP A 48 -21.40 5.88 -19.15
C ASP A 48 -21.85 6.52 -20.47
N PRO A 49 -22.41 7.74 -20.45
CA PRO A 49 -22.83 8.44 -21.67
C PRO A 49 -21.70 8.69 -22.67
N ASP A 50 -20.46 8.81 -22.21
CA ASP A 50 -19.29 9.00 -23.07
C ASP A 50 -18.71 7.66 -23.58
N GLY A 51 -19.37 6.53 -23.27
CA GLY A 51 -18.97 5.20 -23.72
C GLY A 51 -17.71 4.67 -23.04
N ARG A 52 -17.37 5.16 -21.83
CA ARG A 52 -16.23 4.64 -21.04
C ARG A 52 -16.61 3.44 -20.20
N GLY A 53 -15.63 2.62 -19.85
CA GLY A 53 -15.82 1.55 -18.88
C GLY A 53 -15.76 2.09 -17.46
N GLY A 54 -16.63 1.60 -16.59
CA GLY A 54 -16.62 1.97 -15.17
C GLY A 54 -15.81 0.98 -14.33
N LEU A 55 -15.08 1.51 -13.35
CA LEU A 55 -14.14 0.78 -12.51
C LEU A 55 -14.33 1.19 -11.06
N ILE A 56 -14.33 0.18 -10.18
CA ILE A 56 -14.27 0.34 -8.74
C ILE A 56 -13.15 -0.55 -8.22
N GLU A 57 -12.34 -0.02 -7.32
CA GLU A 57 -11.26 -0.73 -6.67
C GLU A 57 -11.36 -0.55 -5.15
N PHE A 58 -11.33 -1.66 -4.42
CA PHE A 58 -11.08 -1.68 -2.99
C PHE A 58 -9.65 -2.13 -2.77
N HIS A 59 -8.91 -1.42 -1.90
CA HIS A 59 -7.56 -1.80 -1.57
C HIS A 59 -7.22 -1.67 -0.07
N ASP A 60 -6.33 -2.56 0.37
CA ASP A 60 -5.70 -2.58 1.70
C ASP A 60 -4.19 -2.47 1.47
N GLY A 61 -3.66 -1.24 1.55
CA GLY A 61 -2.33 -0.94 1.03
C GLY A 61 -2.24 -1.30 -0.45
N TYR A 62 -1.25 -2.10 -0.88
CA TYR A 62 -1.11 -2.55 -2.27
C TYR A 62 -1.87 -3.83 -2.64
N LYS A 63 -2.64 -4.39 -1.71
CA LYS A 63 -3.59 -5.49 -2.01
C LYS A 63 -4.84 -4.86 -2.62
N PHE A 64 -5.35 -5.41 -3.72
CA PHE A 64 -6.57 -4.88 -4.33
C PHE A 64 -7.54 -5.97 -4.78
N VAL A 65 -8.81 -5.58 -4.79
CA VAL A 65 -9.88 -6.21 -5.57
C VAL A 65 -10.58 -5.10 -6.35
N GLN A 66 -10.57 -5.20 -7.66
CA GLN A 66 -11.26 -4.26 -8.54
C GLN A 66 -12.38 -4.96 -9.31
N CYS A 67 -13.47 -4.27 -9.60
CA CYS A 67 -14.52 -4.74 -10.49
C CYS A 67 -14.74 -3.71 -11.58
N ARG A 68 -14.92 -4.20 -12.80
CA ARG A 68 -15.11 -3.37 -13.99
C ARG A 68 -16.33 -3.78 -14.80
N HIS A 69 -16.90 -2.79 -15.44
CA HIS A 69 -18.00 -2.94 -16.38
C HIS A 69 -17.64 -2.23 -17.69
N LEU A 70 -17.93 -2.88 -18.82
CA LEU A 70 -17.81 -2.28 -20.14
C LEU A 70 -19.20 -1.91 -20.63
N PRO A 71 -19.36 -0.78 -21.36
CA PRO A 71 -20.66 -0.37 -21.88
C PRO A 71 -21.33 -1.47 -22.70
N HIS A 72 -22.66 -1.54 -22.60
CA HIS A 72 -23.51 -2.49 -23.31
C HIS A 72 -23.26 -3.98 -22.99
N GLN A 73 -22.43 -4.28 -21.98
CA GLN A 73 -22.26 -5.65 -21.50
C GLN A 73 -23.19 -5.90 -20.30
N THR A 74 -23.73 -7.10 -20.18
CA THR A 74 -24.57 -7.48 -19.02
C THR A 74 -23.75 -8.01 -17.86
N SER A 75 -22.43 -8.09 -18.00
CA SER A 75 -21.53 -8.74 -17.06
C SER A 75 -20.64 -7.76 -16.32
N VAL A 76 -20.27 -8.11 -15.09
CA VAL A 76 -19.20 -7.44 -14.33
C VAL A 76 -18.03 -8.40 -14.18
N VAL A 77 -16.81 -7.90 -14.37
CA VAL A 77 -15.59 -8.67 -14.18
C VAL A 77 -14.84 -8.13 -12.97
N CYS A 78 -14.58 -8.97 -11.98
CA CYS A 78 -13.76 -8.64 -10.83
C CYS A 78 -12.38 -9.29 -10.93
N GLU A 79 -11.35 -8.56 -10.54
CA GLU A 79 -9.96 -8.97 -10.57
C GLU A 79 -9.34 -8.72 -9.19
N ALA A 80 -8.68 -9.73 -8.63
CA ALA A 80 -7.93 -9.62 -7.39
C ALA A 80 -6.42 -9.72 -7.69
N ALA A 81 -5.62 -8.92 -6.99
CA ALA A 81 -4.16 -8.86 -7.13
C ALA A 81 -3.45 -10.23 -7.20
N GLY A 82 -2.48 -10.35 -8.09
CA GLY A 82 -1.63 -11.54 -8.21
C GLY A 82 -0.14 -11.26 -8.17
N THR A 83 0.68 -12.31 -8.17
CA THR A 83 2.12 -12.19 -7.92
C THR A 83 2.96 -11.80 -9.15
N ARG A 84 2.41 -11.92 -10.38
CA ARG A 84 3.18 -11.67 -11.63
C ARG A 84 3.53 -10.19 -11.80
N GLY A 85 2.57 -9.32 -11.50
CA GLY A 85 2.76 -7.86 -11.52
C GLY A 85 3.33 -7.30 -10.23
N GLN A 86 3.16 -8.04 -9.14
CA GLN A 86 3.43 -7.58 -7.77
C GLN A 86 4.13 -8.69 -6.98
N PRO A 87 5.46 -8.82 -7.09
CA PRO A 87 6.21 -9.88 -6.41
C PRO A 87 5.97 -9.94 -4.89
N TRP A 88 5.80 -8.78 -4.25
CA TRP A 88 5.47 -8.65 -2.82
C TRP A 88 4.16 -9.34 -2.43
N MET A 89 3.24 -9.59 -3.37
CA MET A 89 2.00 -10.32 -3.05
C MET A 89 2.23 -11.78 -2.69
N ARG A 90 3.44 -12.32 -2.87
CA ARG A 90 3.79 -13.69 -2.47
C ARG A 90 3.65 -13.96 -0.96
N HIS A 91 3.78 -12.93 -0.13
CA HIS A 91 3.68 -13.07 1.33
C HIS A 91 2.22 -13.18 1.78
N PRO A 92 1.30 -12.26 1.42
CA PRO A 92 -0.10 -12.40 1.80
C PRO A 92 -0.84 -13.53 1.03
N LEU A 93 -0.49 -13.80 -0.24
CA LEU A 93 -1.09 -14.89 -1.02
C LEU A 93 -0.48 -16.24 -0.68
N THR A 94 -0.74 -16.75 0.53
CA THR A 94 -0.37 -18.11 0.90
C THR A 94 -1.14 -19.16 0.08
N LYS A 95 -0.78 -20.44 0.22
CA LYS A 95 -1.49 -21.53 -0.47
C LYS A 95 -2.96 -21.58 -0.06
N GLU A 96 -3.23 -21.40 1.22
CA GLU A 96 -4.57 -21.40 1.82
C GLU A 96 -5.38 -20.21 1.32
N ARG A 97 -4.76 -19.02 1.27
CA ARG A 97 -5.41 -17.80 0.79
C ARG A 97 -5.76 -17.86 -0.71
N ARG A 98 -4.88 -18.43 -1.53
CA ARG A 98 -5.19 -18.70 -2.95
C ARG A 98 -6.32 -19.72 -3.12
N ALA A 99 -6.40 -20.72 -2.24
CA ALA A 99 -7.51 -21.66 -2.25
C ALA A 99 -8.83 -20.97 -1.88
N ALA A 100 -8.83 -20.08 -0.88
CA ALA A 100 -9.99 -19.29 -0.51
C ALA A 100 -10.49 -18.39 -1.66
N LEU A 101 -9.59 -17.72 -2.40
CA LEU A 101 -9.98 -16.98 -3.61
C LEU A 101 -10.62 -17.88 -4.68
N LYS A 102 -10.10 -19.11 -4.85
CA LYS A 102 -10.68 -20.08 -5.76
C LYS A 102 -12.08 -20.55 -5.30
N GLU A 103 -12.29 -20.74 -4.01
CA GLU A 103 -13.61 -21.05 -3.43
C GLU A 103 -14.60 -19.91 -3.63
N LEU A 104 -14.11 -18.66 -3.60
CA LEU A 104 -14.82 -17.49 -4.07
C LEU A 104 -14.95 -17.40 -5.59
N GLY A 105 -14.75 -18.47 -6.35
CA GLY A 105 -15.01 -18.52 -7.79
C GLY A 105 -14.03 -17.72 -8.65
N PHE A 106 -12.92 -17.24 -8.09
CA PHE A 106 -11.85 -16.66 -8.90
C PHE A 106 -11.05 -17.73 -9.62
N VAL A 107 -10.57 -17.41 -10.81
CA VAL A 107 -9.68 -18.23 -11.62
C VAL A 107 -8.40 -17.44 -11.90
N ALA A 108 -7.25 -18.07 -11.73
CA ALA A 108 -5.96 -17.43 -12.04
C ALA A 108 -5.85 -17.13 -13.54
N ASP A 109 -5.66 -15.87 -13.89
CA ASP A 109 -5.38 -15.42 -15.24
C ASP A 109 -3.87 -15.47 -15.51
N ARG A 110 -3.49 -16.12 -16.60
CA ARG A 110 -2.08 -16.24 -16.98
C ARG A 110 -1.54 -14.96 -17.61
N GLN A 111 -2.38 -14.12 -18.20
CA GLN A 111 -1.93 -12.92 -18.92
C GLN A 111 -1.45 -11.85 -17.95
N THR A 112 -2.24 -11.57 -16.91
CA THR A 112 -1.95 -10.55 -15.90
C THR A 112 -1.31 -11.13 -14.64
N GLY A 113 -1.58 -12.41 -14.36
CA GLY A 113 -1.26 -13.06 -13.09
C GLY A 113 -2.28 -12.80 -11.98
N ASN A 114 -3.28 -11.97 -12.22
CA ASN A 114 -4.38 -11.70 -11.28
C ASN A 114 -5.35 -12.88 -11.21
N PHE A 115 -6.25 -12.83 -10.24
CA PHE A 115 -7.36 -13.76 -10.09
C PHE A 115 -8.62 -13.11 -10.63
N ILE A 116 -9.29 -13.71 -11.61
CA ILE A 116 -10.47 -13.14 -12.29
C ILE A 116 -11.73 -13.91 -11.93
N ARG A 117 -12.79 -13.19 -11.58
CA ARG A 117 -14.16 -13.71 -11.45
C ARG A 117 -15.08 -12.90 -12.35
N ARG A 118 -15.80 -13.59 -13.25
CA ARG A 118 -16.86 -12.99 -14.07
C ARG A 118 -18.22 -13.26 -13.45
N TRP A 119 -19.07 -12.24 -13.42
CA TRP A 119 -20.47 -12.34 -13.03
C TRP A 119 -21.38 -12.08 -14.21
N ASP A 120 -22.32 -12.99 -14.45
CA ASP A 120 -23.25 -12.92 -15.59
C ASP A 120 -24.54 -13.70 -15.23
N PRO A 121 -25.61 -13.03 -14.74
CA PRO A 121 -25.68 -11.60 -14.43
C PRO A 121 -24.92 -11.22 -13.14
N PRO A 122 -24.56 -9.94 -12.93
CA PRO A 122 -23.98 -9.44 -11.69
C PRO A 122 -24.97 -9.52 -10.51
N PRO A 123 -24.46 -9.75 -9.28
CA PRO A 123 -25.28 -9.63 -8.08
C PRO A 123 -25.66 -8.15 -7.85
N GLN A 124 -26.58 -7.89 -6.92
CA GLN A 124 -26.95 -6.51 -6.59
C GLN A 124 -25.74 -5.69 -6.07
N PRO A 125 -25.72 -4.35 -6.26
CA PRO A 125 -24.59 -3.49 -5.90
C PRO A 125 -24.04 -3.72 -4.48
N GLY A 126 -24.90 -3.79 -3.47
CA GLY A 126 -24.48 -4.02 -2.09
C GLY A 126 -23.82 -5.38 -1.85
N VAL A 127 -24.30 -6.43 -2.55
CA VAL A 127 -23.71 -7.77 -2.48
C VAL A 127 -22.36 -7.81 -3.19
N LEU A 128 -22.22 -7.11 -4.32
CA LEU A 128 -20.96 -7.00 -5.04
C LEU A 128 -19.90 -6.29 -4.18
N MET A 129 -20.27 -5.21 -3.52
CA MET A 129 -19.40 -4.49 -2.58
C MET A 129 -18.95 -5.39 -1.43
N GLY A 130 -19.90 -6.06 -0.76
CA GLY A 130 -19.58 -7.00 0.31
C GLY A 130 -18.68 -8.14 -0.16
N PHE A 131 -18.86 -8.60 -1.41
CA PHE A 131 -17.97 -9.57 -2.04
C PHE A 131 -16.54 -9.04 -2.23
N MET A 132 -16.37 -7.79 -2.69
CA MET A 132 -15.03 -7.21 -2.89
C MET A 132 -14.25 -7.11 -1.58
N VAL A 133 -14.88 -6.58 -0.53
CA VAL A 133 -14.28 -6.49 0.82
C VAL A 133 -13.97 -7.89 1.37
N HIS A 134 -14.90 -8.83 1.24
CA HIS A 134 -14.68 -10.21 1.70
C HIS A 134 -13.54 -10.90 0.93
N ALA A 135 -13.46 -10.69 -0.38
CA ALA A 135 -12.39 -11.25 -1.21
C ALA A 135 -11.01 -10.70 -0.81
N LEU A 136 -10.94 -9.41 -0.45
CA LEU A 136 -9.72 -8.78 0.06
C LEU A 136 -9.27 -9.44 1.39
N ASP A 137 -10.20 -9.59 2.33
CA ASP A 137 -9.92 -10.19 3.63
C ASP A 137 -9.53 -11.68 3.53
N VAL A 138 -10.31 -12.50 2.81
CA VAL A 138 -9.98 -13.93 2.71
C VAL A 138 -8.78 -14.18 1.82
N GLY A 139 -8.53 -13.34 0.81
CA GLY A 139 -7.45 -13.48 -0.16
C GLY A 139 -6.10 -13.00 0.34
N TYR A 140 -6.07 -12.04 1.26
CA TYR A 140 -4.81 -11.40 1.67
C TYR A 140 -4.66 -11.20 3.17
N GLY A 141 -5.75 -11.35 3.94
CA GLY A 141 -5.84 -10.95 5.34
C GLY A 141 -5.82 -9.43 5.50
N GLY A 142 -6.51 -8.90 6.51
CA GLY A 142 -6.43 -7.48 6.84
C GLY A 142 -5.05 -7.07 7.38
N SER A 143 -4.54 -5.93 6.93
CA SER A 143 -3.35 -5.27 7.52
C SER A 143 -3.61 -4.64 8.89
N GLY A 144 -4.89 -4.44 9.24
CA GLY A 144 -5.31 -3.65 10.39
C GLY A 144 -5.37 -2.14 10.13
N GLN A 145 -5.16 -1.71 8.89
CA GLN A 145 -5.40 -0.34 8.41
C GLN A 145 -6.79 -0.22 7.77
N ASP A 146 -7.20 1.01 7.49
CA ASP A 146 -8.48 1.30 6.83
C ASP A 146 -8.42 0.91 5.35
N ASP A 147 -9.51 0.28 4.88
CA ASP A 147 -9.64 -0.08 3.48
C ASP A 147 -10.04 1.19 2.71
N GLU A 148 -9.45 1.39 1.53
CA GLU A 148 -9.74 2.54 0.68
C GLU A 148 -10.55 2.11 -0.55
N LEU A 149 -11.51 2.94 -0.92
CA LEU A 149 -12.33 2.80 -2.12
C LEU A 149 -11.91 3.85 -3.13
N GLN A 150 -11.45 3.39 -4.30
CA GLN A 150 -11.23 4.23 -5.47
C GLN A 150 -12.24 3.88 -6.55
N TYR A 151 -12.73 4.90 -7.26
CA TYR A 151 -13.65 4.72 -8.37
C TYR A 151 -13.42 5.74 -9.49
N GLY A 152 -13.78 5.34 -10.71
CA GLY A 152 -13.62 6.17 -11.89
C GLY A 152 -13.88 5.42 -13.18
N TRP A 153 -13.46 6.05 -14.27
CA TRP A 153 -13.63 5.54 -15.62
C TRP A 153 -12.31 5.05 -16.20
N PHE A 154 -12.39 4.20 -17.21
CA PHE A 154 -11.26 3.79 -18.04
C PHE A 154 -11.70 3.70 -19.53
N PRO A 155 -10.78 3.79 -20.50
CA PRO A 155 -11.12 3.61 -21.91
C PRO A 155 -11.76 2.24 -22.15
N ALA A 156 -12.97 2.20 -22.72
CA ALA A 156 -13.71 0.97 -22.97
C ALA A 156 -13.08 0.16 -24.11
N THR A 157 -12.08 -0.66 -23.76
CA THR A 157 -11.40 -1.57 -24.69
C THR A 157 -11.36 -2.97 -24.13
N ASP A 158 -11.26 -3.98 -25.00
CA ASP A 158 -11.14 -5.39 -24.59
C ASP A 158 -9.90 -5.63 -23.71
N CYS A 159 -8.84 -4.85 -23.96
CA CYS A 159 -7.59 -4.88 -23.22
C CYS A 159 -7.35 -3.50 -22.60
N PRO A 160 -7.95 -3.23 -21.44
CA PRO A 160 -7.86 -1.91 -20.84
C PRO A 160 -6.42 -1.62 -20.40
N PRO A 161 -6.01 -0.33 -20.36
CA PRO A 161 -4.72 0.08 -19.83
C PRO A 161 -4.51 -0.48 -18.42
N ARG A 162 -3.30 -0.98 -18.14
CA ARG A 162 -2.97 -1.57 -16.84
C ARG A 162 -1.74 -0.93 -16.23
N VAL A 163 -1.69 -0.92 -14.90
CA VAL A 163 -0.48 -0.54 -14.17
C VAL A 163 0.64 -1.55 -14.51
N ALA A 164 1.81 -1.04 -14.91
CA ALA A 164 2.94 -1.87 -15.29
C ALA A 164 3.50 -2.67 -14.09
N ALA A 165 4.06 -3.83 -14.37
CA ALA A 165 4.64 -4.69 -13.35
C ALA A 165 5.75 -3.98 -12.55
N GLY A 166 5.87 -4.31 -11.26
CA GLY A 166 6.84 -3.70 -10.35
C GLY A 166 6.45 -2.32 -9.81
N ASN A 167 5.30 -1.79 -10.20
CA ASN A 167 4.70 -0.60 -9.58
C ASN A 167 3.64 -1.01 -8.54
N ALA A 168 3.33 -0.12 -7.60
CA ALA A 168 2.16 -0.28 -6.74
C ALA A 168 0.92 -0.62 -7.58
N TYR A 169 0.17 -1.65 -7.19
CA TYR A 169 -1.00 -2.15 -7.94
C TYR A 169 -0.69 -2.73 -9.32
N GLY A 170 0.53 -3.22 -9.57
CA GLY A 170 0.92 -3.84 -10.84
C GLY A 170 -0.09 -4.87 -11.35
N GLY A 171 -0.58 -4.66 -12.57
CA GLY A 171 -1.62 -5.47 -13.20
C GLY A 171 -3.06 -4.99 -12.98
N ALA A 172 -3.33 -4.07 -12.06
CA ALA A 172 -4.65 -3.42 -11.93
C ALA A 172 -5.01 -2.66 -13.22
N VAL A 173 -6.31 -2.47 -13.45
CA VAL A 173 -6.78 -1.63 -14.56
C VAL A 173 -6.57 -0.18 -14.13
N ALA A 174 -5.91 0.59 -14.97
CA ALA A 174 -5.59 1.96 -14.64
C ALA A 174 -6.80 2.87 -14.88
N PHE A 175 -7.18 3.66 -13.89
CA PHE A 175 -8.18 4.71 -14.08
C PHE A 175 -7.66 5.78 -15.08
N GLU A 176 -8.57 6.38 -15.82
CA GLU A 176 -8.28 7.41 -16.81
C GLU A 176 -7.65 8.66 -16.19
N GLY A 177 -6.46 9.05 -16.64
CA GLY A 177 -5.73 10.20 -16.10
C GLY A 177 -4.83 9.85 -14.91
N THR A 178 -4.71 8.57 -14.53
CA THR A 178 -3.65 8.13 -13.61
C THR A 178 -2.27 8.32 -14.25
N LYS A 179 -1.26 8.63 -13.43
CA LYS A 179 0.14 8.83 -13.87
C LYS A 179 1.11 7.65 -13.68
N PRO A 180 0.74 6.41 -13.28
CA PRO A 180 1.71 5.34 -13.21
C PRO A 180 2.16 4.92 -14.61
N ARG A 181 3.27 4.19 -14.66
CA ARG A 181 3.71 3.54 -15.90
C ARG A 181 2.65 2.54 -16.33
N ILE A 182 2.21 2.61 -17.58
CA ILE A 182 1.17 1.74 -18.15
C ILE A 182 1.81 0.62 -18.98
N ALA A 183 1.30 -0.60 -18.85
CA ALA A 183 1.67 -1.73 -19.71
C ALA A 183 0.91 -1.67 -21.05
N ALA A 184 1.60 -2.01 -22.14
CA ALA A 184 0.99 -2.11 -23.46
C ALA A 184 0.35 -3.49 -23.67
N GLY A 185 -0.89 -3.54 -24.18
CA GLY A 185 -1.58 -4.77 -24.56
C GLY A 185 -2.31 -5.50 -23.41
N CYS A 186 -2.75 -6.74 -23.68
CA CYS A 186 -3.60 -7.54 -22.78
C CYS A 186 -2.81 -8.33 -21.73
N SER A 187 -1.48 -8.36 -21.84
CA SER A 187 -0.60 -9.17 -21.00
C SER A 187 0.31 -8.31 -20.15
N LEU A 188 0.61 -8.78 -18.95
CA LEU A 188 1.59 -8.18 -18.09
C LEU A 188 2.94 -8.88 -18.29
N GLU A 189 3.92 -8.13 -18.78
CA GLU A 189 5.31 -8.60 -18.76
C GLU A 189 5.72 -8.81 -17.30
N ALA A 190 6.27 -9.98 -17.00
CA ALA A 190 6.81 -10.21 -15.67
C ALA A 190 7.99 -9.25 -15.46
N VAL A 191 8.16 -8.78 -14.22
CA VAL A 191 9.41 -8.08 -13.87
C VAL A 191 10.53 -9.09 -14.07
N ALA A 192 11.39 -8.84 -15.07
CA ALA A 192 12.58 -9.66 -15.25
C ALA A 192 13.37 -9.61 -13.94
N GLU A 193 13.75 -10.77 -13.41
CA GLU A 193 14.77 -10.79 -12.37
C GLU A 193 16.03 -10.21 -13.00
N ALA A 194 16.38 -8.97 -12.64
CA ALA A 194 17.61 -8.36 -13.09
C ALA A 194 18.75 -9.33 -12.74
N GLU A 195 19.75 -9.48 -13.63
CA GLU A 195 20.97 -10.21 -13.30
C GLU A 195 21.50 -9.63 -11.99
N ALA A 196 21.38 -10.42 -10.92
CA ALA A 196 21.67 -9.94 -9.59
C ALA A 196 23.16 -9.63 -9.53
N LYS A 197 23.50 -8.34 -9.55
CA LYS A 197 24.86 -7.91 -9.23
C LYS A 197 25.19 -8.51 -7.86
N PRO A 198 26.28 -9.27 -7.74
CA PRO A 198 26.63 -9.85 -6.46
C PRO A 198 26.78 -8.73 -5.43
N LEU A 199 26.16 -8.91 -4.27
CA LEU A 199 26.33 -7.99 -3.15
C LEU A 199 27.82 -7.79 -2.87
N PRO A 200 28.26 -6.56 -2.56
CA PRO A 200 29.63 -6.33 -2.11
C PRO A 200 29.90 -7.21 -0.89
N ARG A 201 31.14 -7.66 -0.69
CA ARG A 201 31.48 -8.47 0.49
C ARG A 201 31.03 -7.76 1.77
N PRO A 202 30.37 -8.45 2.73
CA PRO A 202 29.98 -7.83 3.98
C PRO A 202 31.21 -7.20 4.66
N PRO A 203 31.11 -5.93 5.13
CA PRO A 203 32.21 -5.32 5.84
C PRO A 203 32.45 -6.09 7.14
N ALA A 204 33.71 -6.11 7.58
CA ALA A 204 34.04 -6.59 8.92
C ALA A 204 33.45 -5.61 9.96
N MET A 205 33.10 -6.13 11.14
CA MET A 205 32.74 -5.26 12.25
C MET A 205 33.97 -4.42 12.65
N PRO A 206 33.87 -3.09 12.60
CA PRO A 206 34.99 -2.21 12.94
C PRO A 206 35.21 -2.18 14.46
N ALA A 207 36.43 -1.84 14.88
CA ALA A 207 36.77 -1.75 16.30
C ALA A 207 35.97 -0.65 17.03
N ASP A 208 35.60 0.41 16.32
CA ASP A 208 34.79 1.54 16.79
C ASP A 208 33.30 1.38 16.44
N ALA A 209 32.81 0.14 16.29
CA ALA A 209 31.41 -0.15 15.93
C ALA A 209 30.39 0.59 16.80
N ALA A 210 30.62 0.67 18.11
CA ALA A 210 29.72 1.38 19.04
C ALA A 210 29.65 2.87 18.72
N ASP A 211 30.77 3.51 18.42
CA ASP A 211 30.84 4.93 18.09
C ASP A 211 30.20 5.23 16.74
N ILE A 212 30.38 4.34 15.76
CA ILE A 212 29.71 4.44 14.45
C ILE A 212 28.19 4.39 14.63
N LEU A 213 27.67 3.40 15.36
CA LEU A 213 26.23 3.24 15.59
C LEU A 213 25.67 4.42 16.40
N ALA A 214 26.42 4.96 17.36
CA ALA A 214 26.02 6.15 18.11
C ALA A 214 25.87 7.38 17.19
N ARG A 215 26.86 7.65 16.32
CA ARG A 215 26.78 8.75 15.34
C ARG A 215 25.61 8.57 14.37
N GLN A 216 25.41 7.36 13.84
CA GLN A 216 24.28 7.07 12.96
C GLN A 216 22.93 7.26 13.66
N SER A 217 22.81 6.80 14.92
CA SER A 217 21.59 6.98 15.73
C SER A 217 21.27 8.46 15.95
N GLN A 218 22.28 9.32 16.13
CA GLN A 218 22.08 10.76 16.23
C GLN A 218 21.51 11.34 14.91
N THR A 219 22.11 10.98 13.77
CA THR A 219 21.63 11.43 12.44
C THR A 219 20.19 10.97 12.16
N ILE A 220 19.83 9.75 12.57
CA ILE A 220 18.46 9.24 12.44
C ILE A 220 17.50 9.99 13.37
N THR A 221 17.91 10.27 14.61
CA THR A 221 17.12 11.06 15.58
C THR A 221 16.75 12.43 15.01
N GLU A 222 17.73 13.16 14.46
CA GLU A 222 17.50 14.46 13.83
C GLU A 222 16.49 14.39 12.67
N SER A 223 16.56 13.31 11.88
CA SER A 223 15.67 13.11 10.73
C SER A 223 14.26 12.68 11.13
N VAL A 224 14.11 11.85 12.15
CA VAL A 224 12.81 11.49 12.74
C VAL A 224 12.14 12.74 13.34
N GLY A 225 12.89 13.58 14.05
CA GLY A 225 12.40 14.86 14.54
C GLY A 225 11.96 15.78 13.39
N TRP A 226 12.75 15.84 12.31
CA TRP A 226 12.38 16.60 11.11
C TRP A 226 11.10 16.09 10.43
N ILE A 227 10.92 14.76 10.29
CA ILE A 227 9.69 14.18 9.74
C ILE A 227 8.49 14.54 10.62
N SER A 228 8.62 14.30 11.92
CA SER A 228 7.53 14.48 12.90
C SER A 228 7.07 15.94 12.98
N GLY A 229 8.00 16.88 12.84
CA GLY A 229 7.71 18.32 12.83
C GLY A 229 7.12 18.87 11.53
N GLY A 230 6.78 18.02 10.55
CA GLY A 230 6.05 18.46 9.35
C GLY A 230 4.62 18.86 9.71
N THR A 231 4.13 19.99 9.22
CA THR A 231 2.75 20.47 9.49
C THR A 231 2.00 20.63 8.17
N GLY A 232 0.75 20.18 8.11
CA GLY A 232 -0.12 20.34 6.91
C GLY A 232 0.00 19.18 5.90
N PRO A 233 -0.44 19.38 4.63
CA PRO A 233 -0.51 18.35 3.60
C PRO A 233 0.84 18.00 2.94
N GLU A 234 1.94 18.55 3.47
CA GLU A 234 3.29 18.25 3.00
C GLU A 234 3.80 16.96 3.64
N HIS A 235 4.10 15.95 2.82
CA HIS A 235 4.77 14.75 3.30
C HIS A 235 6.28 15.02 3.37
N ARG A 236 6.83 14.93 4.58
CA ARG A 236 8.28 14.87 4.81
C ARG A 236 8.72 13.43 4.77
N ILE A 237 9.66 13.13 3.89
CA ILE A 237 10.20 11.79 3.65
C ILE A 237 11.71 11.82 3.93
N ALA A 238 12.21 10.91 4.75
CA ALA A 238 13.65 10.69 4.91
C ALA A 238 14.01 9.25 4.49
N ILE A 239 15.08 9.11 3.73
CA ILE A 239 15.62 7.82 3.29
C ILE A 239 17.00 7.66 3.92
N PHE A 240 17.14 6.67 4.79
CA PHE A 240 18.37 6.25 5.46
C PHE A 240 19.00 5.12 4.64
N SER A 241 20.18 5.33 4.05
CA SER A 241 20.82 4.38 3.14
C SER A 241 22.23 3.99 3.59
N TRP A 242 22.52 2.70 3.52
CA TRP A 242 23.83 2.09 3.71
C TRP A 242 24.28 1.42 2.41
N GLY A 243 24.37 2.20 1.33
CA GLY A 243 24.53 1.68 -0.04
C GLY A 243 23.20 1.15 -0.58
N ASP A 244 23.15 -0.12 -0.99
CA ASP A 244 21.94 -0.72 -1.58
C ASP A 244 20.83 -1.00 -0.53
N PHE A 245 21.15 -0.90 0.76
CA PHE A 245 20.21 -1.12 1.86
C PHE A 245 19.60 0.20 2.31
N TYR A 246 18.27 0.26 2.48
CA TYR A 246 17.63 1.47 2.98
C TYR A 246 16.43 1.22 3.89
N ILE A 247 16.19 2.21 4.75
CA ILE A 247 14.93 2.42 5.45
C ILE A 247 14.39 3.78 5.02
N GLN A 248 13.16 3.83 4.53
CA GLN A 248 12.48 5.09 4.24
C GLN A 248 11.41 5.36 5.29
N CYS A 249 11.30 6.59 5.75
CA CYS A 249 10.27 7.01 6.69
C CYS A 249 9.57 8.25 6.17
N MET A 250 8.25 8.30 6.34
CA MET A 250 7.44 9.46 5.96
C MET A 250 6.38 9.75 7.02
N LYS A 251 6.03 11.04 7.16
CA LYS A 251 4.84 11.41 7.93
C LYS A 251 3.61 10.90 7.18
N ALA A 252 2.88 10.00 7.82
CA ALA A 252 1.58 9.51 7.36
C ALA A 252 0.48 10.43 7.91
N GLU A 253 -0.79 10.03 7.79
CA GLU A 253 -1.88 10.79 8.41
C GLU A 253 -1.62 10.97 9.92
N GLU A 254 -1.92 12.17 10.43
CA GLU A 254 -1.76 12.44 11.85
C GLU A 254 -2.66 11.49 12.64
N PRO A 255 -2.16 10.84 13.71
CA PRO A 255 -0.90 11.08 14.41
C PRO A 255 0.12 9.95 14.16
N SER A 256 0.63 9.73 12.93
CA SER A 256 1.55 8.60 12.66
C SER A 256 2.69 8.89 11.67
N MET A 257 3.75 8.07 11.77
CA MET A 257 4.86 8.01 10.83
C MET A 257 4.97 6.58 10.29
N GLN A 258 4.97 6.41 8.98
CA GLN A 258 5.19 5.13 8.35
C GLN A 258 6.67 4.99 7.99
N CYS A 259 7.28 3.88 8.37
CA CYS A 259 8.62 3.52 7.93
C CYS A 259 8.63 2.17 7.23
N GLU A 260 9.50 2.05 6.24
CA GLU A 260 9.64 0.86 5.42
C GLU A 260 11.10 0.44 5.28
N VAL A 261 11.38 -0.82 5.59
CA VAL A 261 12.66 -1.46 5.31
C VAL A 261 12.56 -2.10 3.93
N VAL A 262 13.51 -1.78 3.04
CA VAL A 262 13.55 -2.34 1.68
C VAL A 262 13.34 -3.87 1.69
N SER A 263 12.60 -4.39 0.72
CA SER A 263 12.40 -5.84 0.55
C SER A 263 13.21 -6.40 -0.61
N ALA A 264 13.49 -7.70 -0.54
CA ALA A 264 14.03 -8.45 -1.67
C ALA A 264 13.02 -8.66 -2.82
N ASP A 265 11.77 -8.21 -2.67
CA ASP A 265 10.75 -8.21 -3.72
C ASP A 265 10.85 -6.96 -4.61
N VAL A 266 11.20 -5.83 -4.00
CA VAL A 266 11.55 -4.60 -4.71
C VAL A 266 12.94 -4.74 -5.32
N ASP A 267 13.88 -5.28 -4.54
CA ASP A 267 15.25 -5.43 -4.99
C ASP A 267 15.77 -6.88 -4.83
N PRO A 268 15.63 -7.72 -5.88
CA PRO A 268 16.03 -9.12 -5.83
C PRO A 268 17.49 -9.37 -5.50
N HIS A 269 18.39 -8.41 -5.70
CA HIS A 269 19.81 -8.60 -5.38
C HIS A 269 20.03 -8.68 -3.85
N LEU A 270 19.10 -8.18 -3.04
CA LEU A 270 19.16 -8.22 -1.57
C LEU A 270 18.75 -9.56 -0.97
N LYS A 271 18.24 -10.52 -1.77
CA LYS A 271 17.78 -11.86 -1.32
C LYS A 271 18.74 -12.59 -0.35
N PRO A 272 20.08 -12.54 -0.52
CA PRO A 272 20.99 -13.21 0.42
C PRO A 272 20.88 -12.68 1.86
N MET A 273 20.63 -11.38 2.02
CA MET A 273 20.52 -10.71 3.32
C MET A 273 19.07 -10.69 3.82
N LEU A 274 18.15 -10.24 2.98
CA LEU A 274 16.73 -10.08 3.28
C LEU A 274 15.94 -11.36 3.02
N ASN A 275 16.40 -12.45 3.64
CA ASN A 275 15.76 -13.75 3.57
C ASN A 275 14.64 -13.90 4.63
N ALA A 276 13.95 -15.04 4.63
CA ALA A 276 12.86 -15.32 5.56
C ALA A 276 13.27 -15.22 7.05
N ALA A 277 14.53 -15.46 7.39
CA ALA A 277 14.99 -15.30 8.77
C ALA A 277 15.10 -13.81 9.16
N ALA A 278 15.60 -12.96 8.28
CA ALA A 278 15.57 -11.51 8.47
C ALA A 278 14.13 -10.98 8.56
N GLY A 279 13.25 -11.43 7.66
CA GLY A 279 11.82 -11.08 7.71
C GLY A 279 11.16 -11.41 9.04
N ARG A 280 11.41 -12.62 9.60
CA ARG A 280 10.91 -12.98 10.95
C ARG A 280 11.45 -12.09 12.07
N ARG A 281 12.68 -11.58 11.95
CA ARG A 281 13.26 -10.67 12.96
C ARG A 281 12.65 -9.28 12.84
N LEU A 282 12.40 -8.80 11.62
CA LEU A 282 11.65 -7.56 11.38
C LEU A 282 10.22 -7.64 11.92
N GLN A 283 9.52 -8.75 11.71
CA GLN A 283 8.17 -8.96 12.28
C GLN A 283 8.14 -8.90 13.80
N LYS A 284 9.17 -9.43 14.47
CA LYS A 284 9.28 -9.32 15.94
C LYS A 284 9.47 -7.87 16.42
N LEU A 285 9.93 -6.97 15.55
CA LEU A 285 10.05 -5.54 15.83
C LEU A 285 8.77 -4.76 15.52
N GLY A 286 7.76 -5.40 14.90
CA GLY A 286 6.48 -4.80 14.53
C GLY A 286 6.30 -4.50 13.04
N PHE A 287 7.27 -4.86 12.18
CA PHE A 287 7.14 -4.65 10.74
C PHE A 287 6.28 -5.74 10.09
N LEU A 288 5.28 -5.31 9.34
CA LEU A 288 4.46 -6.16 8.48
C LEU A 288 5.29 -6.66 7.28
N GLU A 289 4.99 -7.85 6.79
CA GLU A 289 5.57 -8.36 5.55
C GLU A 289 5.13 -7.52 4.33
N PRO A 290 5.92 -7.52 3.24
CA PRO A 290 5.47 -6.93 1.98
C PRO A 290 4.12 -7.51 1.54
N GLY A 291 3.26 -6.68 0.96
CA GLY A 291 1.86 -6.97 0.70
C GLY A 291 1.00 -5.75 0.99
N TYR A 292 1.08 -5.24 2.23
CA TYR A 292 0.50 -3.92 2.56
C TYR A 292 1.28 -2.80 1.86
N SER A 293 2.62 -2.86 1.88
CA SER A 293 3.45 -2.09 0.97
C SER A 293 4.40 -3.00 0.18
N MET A 294 5.22 -2.44 -0.72
CA MET A 294 6.20 -3.24 -1.45
C MET A 294 7.36 -3.70 -0.54
N ASN A 295 7.45 -3.11 0.64
CA ASN A 295 8.54 -3.23 1.61
C ASN A 295 8.01 -3.80 2.94
N TYR A 296 8.91 -4.08 3.87
CA TYR A 296 8.49 -4.36 5.25
C TYR A 296 8.08 -3.05 5.90
N ALA A 297 6.82 -2.90 6.32
CA ALA A 297 6.27 -1.61 6.77
C ALA A 297 5.85 -1.62 8.24
N GLN A 298 6.07 -0.51 8.93
CA GLN A 298 5.60 -0.29 10.29
C GLN A 298 5.10 1.15 10.44
N ALA A 299 3.93 1.31 11.04
CA ALA A 299 3.43 2.61 11.48
C ALA A 299 3.85 2.86 12.94
N PHE A 300 4.40 4.04 13.20
CA PHE A 300 4.78 4.53 14.51
C PHE A 300 3.82 5.65 14.91
N PRO A 301 3.05 5.50 16.00
CA PRO A 301 2.22 6.58 16.52
C PRO A 301 3.09 7.78 16.95
N LEU A 302 2.80 8.95 16.40
CA LEU A 302 3.35 10.25 16.76
C LEU A 302 2.39 10.96 17.70
N LYS A 303 2.48 10.69 19.01
CA LYS A 303 1.59 11.33 19.99
C LYS A 303 1.76 12.86 19.96
N ALA A 304 0.66 13.59 20.14
CA ALA A 304 0.72 15.04 20.31
C ALA A 304 1.58 15.38 21.55
N GLY A 305 2.64 16.17 21.36
CA GLY A 305 3.62 16.44 22.41
C GLY A 305 4.58 15.28 22.69
N ALA A 306 4.76 14.35 21.74
CA ALA A 306 5.78 13.30 21.79
C ALA A 306 7.12 13.90 22.23
N GLY A 307 7.54 13.53 23.43
CA GLY A 307 8.81 13.93 23.98
C GLY A 307 9.97 13.16 23.34
N ASP A 308 11.17 13.42 23.82
CA ASP A 308 12.39 12.74 23.37
C ASP A 308 12.30 11.21 23.46
N ASP A 309 11.50 10.67 24.38
CA ASP A 309 11.44 9.22 24.65
C ASP A 309 10.68 8.43 23.58
N ASP A 310 9.61 8.99 22.99
CA ASP A 310 8.92 8.36 21.85
C ASP A 310 9.83 8.38 20.61
N THR A 311 10.53 9.50 20.38
CA THR A 311 11.52 9.62 19.31
C THR A 311 12.66 8.60 19.49
N LYS A 312 13.21 8.47 20.71
CA LYS A 312 14.24 7.47 21.03
C LYS A 312 13.74 6.04 20.79
N ALA A 313 12.49 5.73 21.14
CA ALA A 313 11.92 4.40 20.94
C ALA A 313 11.79 4.07 19.44
N ILE A 314 11.35 5.03 18.63
CA ILE A 314 11.30 4.93 17.17
C ILE A 314 12.72 4.70 16.63
N VAL A 315 13.66 5.58 16.93
CA VAL A 315 15.05 5.50 16.46
C VAL A 315 15.70 4.17 16.87
N GLY A 316 15.51 3.74 18.11
CA GLY A 316 16.01 2.45 18.60
C GLY A 316 15.38 1.26 17.88
N THR A 317 14.14 1.38 17.41
CA THR A 317 13.49 0.35 16.58
C THR A 317 14.05 0.38 15.16
N LEU A 318 14.25 1.55 14.55
CA LEU A 318 14.86 1.68 13.22
C LEU A 318 16.30 1.15 13.18
N MET A 319 17.12 1.47 14.18
CA MET A 319 18.48 0.95 14.29
C MET A 319 18.52 -0.56 14.46
N ARG A 320 17.62 -1.12 15.28
CA ARG A 320 17.48 -2.58 15.41
C ARG A 320 17.02 -3.20 14.11
N ALA A 321 16.05 -2.60 13.42
CA ALA A 321 15.59 -3.08 12.12
C ALA A 321 16.74 -3.11 11.09
N ALA A 322 17.54 -2.05 11.01
CA ALA A 322 18.71 -1.99 10.13
C ALA A 322 19.72 -3.11 10.46
N LEU A 323 20.05 -3.32 11.74
CA LEU A 323 20.97 -4.39 12.17
C LEU A 323 20.43 -5.78 11.85
N GLU A 324 19.14 -6.01 12.11
CA GLU A 324 18.49 -7.30 11.89
C GLU A 324 18.32 -7.65 10.41
N ALA A 325 18.09 -6.63 9.58
CA ALA A 325 17.89 -6.77 8.14
C ALA A 325 19.20 -6.79 7.35
N PHE A 326 20.14 -5.91 7.72
CA PHE A 326 21.34 -5.63 6.92
C PHE A 326 22.63 -6.17 7.55
N GLY A 327 22.60 -6.68 8.79
CA GLY A 327 23.78 -7.26 9.43
C GLY A 327 24.93 -6.25 9.51
N THR A 328 26.15 -6.67 9.10
CA THR A 328 27.32 -5.78 9.16
C THR A 328 27.30 -4.65 8.14
N TYR A 329 26.43 -4.68 7.12
CA TYR A 329 26.33 -3.58 6.16
C TYR A 329 25.88 -2.26 6.80
N THR A 330 25.30 -2.28 8.00
CA THR A 330 25.02 -1.05 8.78
C THR A 330 26.28 -0.27 9.16
N PHE A 331 27.47 -0.87 9.07
CA PHE A 331 28.74 -0.18 9.30
C PHE A 331 29.26 0.59 8.08
N LEU A 332 28.58 0.50 6.93
CA LEU A 332 28.83 1.43 5.84
C LEU A 332 28.46 2.87 6.24
N PRO A 333 28.98 3.90 5.55
CA PRO A 333 28.54 5.27 5.77
C PRO A 333 27.02 5.39 5.58
N LEU A 334 26.35 6.00 6.57
CA LEU A 334 24.94 6.31 6.49
C LEU A 334 24.74 7.57 5.65
N GLU A 335 24.04 7.45 4.54
CA GLU A 335 23.53 8.56 3.75
C GLU A 335 22.07 8.85 4.14
N VAL A 336 21.72 10.13 4.28
CA VAL A 336 20.33 10.55 4.54
C VAL A 336 19.87 11.51 3.46
N LYS A 337 18.84 11.12 2.72
CA LYS A 337 18.14 12.00 1.77
C LYS A 337 16.82 12.45 2.37
N ARG A 338 16.49 13.74 2.22
CA ARG A 338 15.26 14.35 2.72
C ARG A 338 14.48 14.96 1.57
N HIS A 339 13.19 14.66 1.49
CA HIS A 339 12.29 15.14 0.45
C HIS A 339 11.01 15.71 1.08
N THR A 340 10.52 16.80 0.52
CA THR A 340 9.19 17.34 0.82
C THR A 340 8.34 17.20 -0.43
N THR A 341 7.17 16.58 -0.31
CA THR A 341 6.20 16.52 -1.41
C THR A 341 4.93 17.25 -0.98
N SER A 342 4.50 18.23 -1.78
CA SER A 342 3.18 18.84 -1.63
C SER A 342 2.15 18.02 -2.42
N HIS A 343 1.06 17.60 -1.78
CA HIS A 343 -0.15 17.36 -2.54
C HIS A 343 -0.64 18.73 -3.02
N ALA A 344 -0.47 19.03 -4.30
CA ALA A 344 -1.20 20.13 -4.92
C ALA A 344 -2.69 19.78 -4.77
N ALA A 345 -3.37 20.45 -3.85
CA ALA A 345 -4.82 20.45 -3.83
C ALA A 345 -5.28 20.97 -5.19
N THR A 346 -5.85 20.09 -6.01
CA THR A 346 -6.61 20.49 -7.19
C THR A 346 -7.83 21.26 -6.69
N SER A 347 -7.67 22.56 -6.48
CA SER A 347 -8.78 23.48 -6.31
C SER A 347 -9.49 23.60 -7.67
N HIS A 348 -10.53 22.79 -7.88
CA HIS A 348 -11.56 23.14 -8.84
C HIS A 348 -12.39 24.28 -8.25
N ALA A 349 -12.04 25.51 -8.61
CA ALA A 349 -12.90 26.66 -8.46
C ALA A 349 -13.50 26.98 -9.83
N GLY A 350 -14.83 26.95 -9.90
CA GLY A 350 -15.66 27.67 -10.87
C GLY A 350 -15.88 27.00 -12.21
#